data_AF-A0A7J2V1I6-F1
#
_entry.id   AF-A0A7J2V1I6-F1
#
_cell.length_a   1.000
_cell.length_b   1.000
_cell.length_c   1.000
_cell.angle_alpha   90.00
_cell.angle_beta   90.00
_cell.angle_gamma   90.00
#
_symmetry.space_group_name_H-M   'P 1'
#
loop_
_entity.id
_entity.type
_entity.pdbx_description
1 polymer ?
#
loop_
_entity_poly.entity_id
_entity_poly.type
_entity_poly.pdbx_seq_one_letter_code
_entity_poly.pdbx_strand_id
1 'polypeptide(L)'
;MASLLLGGLLRILAIHAERFSYRVREPAIEKPEDITSRDGVWSNVLVVFTTVERNDNQDQDIAVKAYGEIMDILSRVKADGVIIYPYAHLSQDLAPPEIAITVLREIERVLRENGVKVWRAPFGWYKEFELKCYGHPLSELSRRIMPGVRVKRAFEKIYYIMDLDGKLYNPEDYREYDKYPDLRALVEKEIFKKEGEGARSRVSDYLRKFGFEWEGYSDPGHMRYSPHATAILESVTNYSWTVVRSLGIPVFRVKGTNMFDLSVKAVKEHADLFGDRLYEVDSEESRLVMRYAACHQQFAMLKDWILSYKDLPLGMFEVADSYRYEQRGELLLGFRLRRFHMPDMHILCKDLEEAMGLTLRIRDKIFEEVGKVGRDYVAIINVTKGFLENSRDYLLELIRRDGKPALIVVYPDNIYYWVINIEYNIVDVTGRPREIATFQ
;
A
#
# COMPACT_ATOMS: atom_id res chain seq x y z
N MET A 1 -21.65 17.13 1.76
CA MET A 1 -21.88 16.44 3.05
C MET A 1 -20.69 15.53 3.32
N ALA A 2 -20.32 15.43 4.59
CA ALA A 2 -18.98 15.12 5.07
C ALA A 2 -18.34 13.85 4.49
N SER A 3 -17.08 14.00 4.09
CA SER A 3 -16.12 12.93 3.85
C SER A 3 -16.01 12.03 5.09
N LEU A 4 -16.63 10.86 5.05
CA LEU A 4 -16.31 9.75 5.97
C LEU A 4 -14.95 9.20 5.57
N LEU A 5 -13.90 9.74 6.21
CA LEU A 5 -12.58 9.13 6.23
C LEU A 5 -12.69 7.83 7.03
N LEU A 6 -12.74 6.69 6.33
CA LEU A 6 -12.69 5.33 6.89
C LEU A 6 -11.26 4.97 7.32
N GLY A 7 -10.68 5.79 8.19
CA GLY A 7 -9.52 5.43 9.01
C GLY A 7 -9.98 5.47 10.47
N GLY A 8 -9.40 4.67 11.34
CA GLY A 8 -9.67 4.78 12.79
C GLY A 8 -9.43 6.20 13.25
N LEU A 9 -10.14 6.68 14.25
CA LEU A 9 -9.89 7.99 14.82
C LEU A 9 -9.80 7.81 16.32
N LEU A 10 -8.59 7.87 16.86
CA LEU A 10 -8.42 8.01 18.30
C LEU A 10 -9.05 9.35 18.69
N ARG A 11 -10.10 9.29 19.51
CA ARG A 11 -10.83 10.48 19.95
C ARG A 11 -10.47 10.79 21.38
N ILE A 12 -10.12 12.05 21.60
CA ILE A 12 -9.93 12.57 22.95
C ILE A 12 -10.85 13.75 23.20
N LEU A 13 -11.48 13.76 24.37
CA LEU A 13 -12.11 14.92 24.99
C LEU A 13 -11.28 15.25 26.23
N ALA A 14 -10.57 16.38 26.16
CA ALA A 14 -9.71 16.86 27.23
C ALA A 14 -10.43 17.95 28.02
N ILE A 15 -10.55 17.75 29.33
CA ILE A 15 -11.18 18.69 30.25
C ILE A 15 -10.17 19.12 31.31
N HIS A 16 -9.89 20.42 31.40
CA HIS A 16 -9.09 21.00 32.47
C HIS A 16 -9.93 21.11 33.74
N ALA A 17 -9.65 20.24 34.71
CA ALA A 17 -10.43 20.09 35.92
C ALA A 17 -9.73 20.71 37.13
N GLU A 18 -10.45 21.58 37.84
CA GLU A 18 -10.08 22.04 39.19
C GLU A 18 -10.02 20.84 40.14
N ARG A 19 -10.97 19.92 40.01
CA ARG A 19 -11.03 18.68 40.77
C ARG A 19 -11.59 17.54 39.90
N PHE A 20 -10.95 16.38 39.97
CA PHE A 20 -11.46 15.16 39.37
C PHE A 20 -11.34 13.99 40.35
N SER A 21 -12.36 13.14 40.41
CA SER A 21 -12.27 11.88 41.14
C SER A 21 -13.06 10.79 40.44
N TYR A 22 -12.65 9.54 40.63
CA TYR A 22 -13.45 8.40 40.21
C TYR A 22 -13.41 7.28 41.25
N ARG A 23 -14.44 6.42 41.23
CA ARG A 23 -14.48 5.15 41.97
C ARG A 23 -15.01 4.04 41.09
N VAL A 24 -14.29 2.93 41.05
CA VAL A 24 -14.66 1.72 40.32
C VAL A 24 -15.84 1.05 41.01
N ARG A 25 -16.84 0.63 40.23
CA ARG A 25 -18.04 -0.07 40.70
C ARG A 25 -17.97 -1.54 40.28
N GLU A 26 -18.65 -1.92 39.21
CA GLU A 26 -18.75 -3.30 38.73
C GLU A 26 -18.19 -3.45 37.30
N PRO A 27 -17.87 -4.68 36.86
CA PRO A 27 -17.42 -4.93 35.49
C PRO A 27 -18.45 -4.49 34.45
N ALA A 28 -17.99 -3.84 33.39
CA ALA A 28 -18.83 -3.46 32.23
C ALA A 28 -18.68 -4.43 31.04
N ILE A 29 -17.69 -5.34 31.09
CA ILE A 29 -17.41 -6.35 30.07
C ILE A 29 -17.00 -7.67 30.75
N GLU A 30 -17.06 -8.80 30.02
CA GLU A 30 -16.75 -10.13 30.56
C GLU A 30 -15.32 -10.25 31.13
N LYS A 31 -14.35 -9.60 30.48
CA LYS A 31 -12.93 -9.62 30.85
C LYS A 31 -12.41 -8.19 31.00
N PRO A 32 -12.70 -7.51 32.12
CA PRO A 32 -12.21 -6.16 32.35
C PRO A 32 -10.71 -6.18 32.68
N GLU A 33 -10.06 -5.03 32.59
CA GLU A 33 -8.65 -4.92 32.97
C GLU A 33 -8.48 -5.09 34.50
N ASP A 34 -7.40 -5.74 34.92
CA ASP A 34 -7.05 -5.84 36.35
C ASP A 34 -6.93 -4.46 36.99
N ILE A 35 -7.54 -4.31 38.17
CA ILE A 35 -7.58 -3.04 38.89
C ILE A 35 -6.25 -2.83 39.63
N THR A 36 -5.51 -1.80 39.22
CA THR A 36 -4.34 -1.31 39.98
C THR A 36 -4.72 -0.26 41.03
N SER A 37 -5.78 0.53 40.81
CA SER A 37 -6.37 1.45 41.79
C SER A 37 -7.90 1.46 41.71
N ARG A 38 -8.58 1.37 42.85
CA ARG A 38 -10.05 1.35 42.93
C ARG A 38 -10.69 2.73 42.94
N ASP A 39 -9.96 3.76 43.38
CA ASP A 39 -10.39 5.14 43.36
C ASP A 39 -9.20 6.09 43.26
N GLY A 40 -9.49 7.38 43.14
CA GLY A 40 -8.51 8.44 43.29
C GLY A 40 -9.13 9.83 43.16
N VAL A 41 -8.43 10.82 43.71
CA VAL A 41 -8.82 12.23 43.70
C VAL A 41 -7.61 13.08 43.32
N TRP A 42 -7.82 14.00 42.40
CA TRP A 42 -6.80 14.90 41.89
C TRP A 42 -7.35 16.32 41.77
N SER A 43 -6.46 17.29 41.87
CA SER A 43 -6.75 18.70 41.67
C SER A 43 -5.83 19.27 40.59
N ASN A 44 -6.32 20.26 39.84
CA ASN A 44 -5.58 20.92 38.75
C ASN A 44 -4.99 19.92 37.74
N VAL A 45 -5.84 19.12 37.11
CA VAL A 45 -5.43 18.06 36.17
C VAL A 45 -6.15 18.17 34.84
N LEU A 46 -5.50 17.69 33.78
CA LEU A 46 -6.12 17.50 32.48
C LEU A 46 -6.70 16.09 32.39
N VAL A 47 -8.03 15.97 32.41
CA VAL A 47 -8.73 14.70 32.25
C VAL A 47 -8.95 14.44 30.78
N VAL A 48 -8.35 13.38 30.24
CA VAL A 48 -8.40 13.02 28.83
C VAL A 48 -9.28 11.79 28.66
N PHE A 49 -10.57 12.04 28.41
CA PHE A 49 -11.53 11.01 28.04
C PHE A 49 -11.16 10.47 26.67
N THR A 50 -10.76 9.20 26.60
CA THR A 50 -10.15 8.60 25.41
C THR A 50 -11.01 7.46 24.89
N THR A 51 -11.39 7.53 23.61
CA THR A 51 -12.05 6.44 22.87
C THR A 51 -11.09 5.91 21.81
N VAL A 52 -10.82 4.60 21.85
CA VAL A 52 -10.01 3.89 20.85
C VAL A 52 -10.95 3.24 19.84
N GLU A 53 -10.77 3.55 18.56
CA GLU A 53 -11.53 3.00 17.43
C GLU A 53 -10.81 1.81 16.78
N ARG A 54 -11.54 0.99 16.02
CA ARG A 54 -11.08 -0.33 15.52
C ARG A 54 -9.75 -0.35 14.79
N ASN A 55 -9.39 0.75 14.12
CA ASN A 55 -8.18 0.84 13.30
C ASN A 55 -7.05 1.62 13.96
N ASP A 56 -7.20 2.07 15.21
CA ASP A 56 -6.16 2.86 15.88
C ASP A 56 -4.88 2.03 16.14
N ASN A 57 -4.98 0.71 16.25
CA ASN A 57 -3.82 -0.17 16.41
C ASN A 57 -3.00 -0.38 15.13
N GLN A 58 -3.50 0.06 13.98
CA GLN A 58 -2.80 -0.10 12.70
C GLN A 58 -1.64 0.91 12.57
N ASP A 59 -1.69 2.01 13.34
CA ASP A 59 -0.65 3.02 13.40
C ASP A 59 0.23 2.83 14.65
N GLN A 60 1.49 2.44 14.44
CA GLN A 60 2.47 2.28 15.52
C GLN A 60 2.81 3.62 16.21
N ASP A 61 2.54 4.75 15.55
CA ASP A 61 2.79 6.09 16.06
C ASP A 61 1.56 6.75 16.70
N ILE A 62 0.42 6.04 16.80
CA ILE A 62 -0.83 6.61 17.31
C ILE A 62 -0.65 7.21 18.71
N ALA A 63 0.15 6.55 19.56
CA ALA A 63 0.47 7.00 20.90
C ALA A 63 1.35 8.26 20.92
N VAL A 64 2.29 8.37 19.98
CA VAL A 64 3.17 9.55 19.82
C VAL A 64 2.36 10.75 19.33
N LYS A 65 1.39 10.54 18.43
CA LYS A 65 0.47 11.59 17.98
C LYS A 65 -0.48 12.04 19.08
N ALA A 66 -1.03 11.09 19.82
CA ALA A 66 -1.84 11.37 21.00
C ALA A 66 -1.06 12.18 22.04
N TYR A 67 0.21 11.81 22.27
CA TYR A 67 1.13 12.58 23.10
C TYR A 67 1.26 14.03 22.61
N GLY A 68 1.49 14.26 21.31
CA GLY A 68 1.60 15.60 20.73
C GLY A 68 0.37 16.46 20.99
N GLU A 69 -0.83 15.92 20.74
CA GLU A 69 -2.10 16.63 20.97
C GLU A 69 -2.37 16.87 22.47
N ILE A 70 -2.10 15.89 23.32
CA ILE A 70 -2.27 16.04 24.78
C ILE A 70 -1.31 17.10 25.33
N MET A 71 -0.06 17.14 24.86
CA MET A 71 0.93 18.13 25.27
C MET A 71 0.62 19.55 24.79
N ASP A 72 0.08 19.70 23.58
CA ASP A 72 -0.41 21.00 23.09
C ASP A 72 -1.47 21.57 24.04
N ILE A 73 -2.41 20.74 24.48
CA ILE A 73 -3.46 21.17 25.42
C ILE A 73 -2.87 21.43 26.80
N LEU A 74 -2.09 20.48 27.33
CA LEU A 74 -1.51 20.54 28.68
C LEU A 74 -0.66 21.81 28.88
N SER A 75 0.18 22.15 27.90
CA SER A 75 1.06 23.33 27.96
C SER A 75 0.30 24.67 28.00
N ARG A 76 -0.88 24.73 27.37
CA ARG A 76 -1.72 25.94 27.32
C ARG A 76 -2.49 26.15 28.63
N VAL A 77 -2.97 25.06 29.23
CA VAL A 77 -3.79 25.12 30.46
C VAL A 77 -2.99 25.04 31.75
N LYS A 78 -1.71 24.60 31.67
CA LYS A 78 -0.77 24.49 32.79
C LYS A 78 -1.26 23.60 33.95
N ALA A 79 -1.90 22.48 33.62
CA ALA A 79 -2.31 21.49 34.62
C ALA A 79 -1.10 20.71 35.17
N ASP A 80 -1.22 20.19 36.40
CA ASP A 80 -0.14 19.50 37.12
C ASP A 80 0.11 18.06 36.64
N GLY A 81 -0.79 17.54 35.79
CA GLY A 81 -0.68 16.21 35.21
C GLY A 81 -1.91 15.80 34.40
N VAL A 82 -1.85 14.58 33.85
CA VAL A 82 -2.84 14.04 32.92
C VAL A 82 -3.50 12.79 33.52
N ILE A 83 -4.83 12.71 33.42
CA ILE A 83 -5.58 11.49 33.73
C ILE A 83 -6.16 10.94 32.43
N ILE A 84 -5.64 9.79 31.98
CA ILE A 84 -6.20 9.05 30.85
C ILE A 84 -7.42 8.28 31.37
N TYR A 85 -8.61 8.66 30.90
CA TYR A 85 -9.87 8.05 31.30
C TYR A 85 -10.48 7.29 30.12
N PRO A 86 -10.52 5.94 30.12
CA PRO A 86 -11.16 5.19 29.05
C PRO A 86 -12.66 5.50 28.99
N TYR A 87 -13.12 5.99 27.84
CA TYR A 87 -14.48 6.48 27.66
C TYR A 87 -15.02 6.04 26.30
N ALA A 88 -15.91 5.06 26.28
CA ALA A 88 -16.41 4.48 25.02
C ALA A 88 -17.41 5.40 24.28
N HIS A 89 -17.88 6.48 24.90
CA HIS A 89 -19.05 7.22 24.41
C HIS A 89 -18.75 8.31 23.36
N LEU A 90 -17.49 8.50 22.92
CA LEU A 90 -17.16 9.47 21.87
C LEU A 90 -17.25 8.90 20.45
N SER A 91 -17.42 7.58 20.32
CA SER A 91 -17.54 6.89 19.04
C SER A 91 -18.53 5.72 19.09
N GLN A 92 -19.04 5.35 17.91
CA GLN A 92 -19.81 4.12 17.68
C GLN A 92 -18.93 3.00 17.09
N ASP A 93 -17.71 3.30 16.65
CA ASP A 93 -16.79 2.35 16.02
C ASP A 93 -15.69 1.89 16.99
N LEU A 94 -16.06 1.16 18.04
CA LEU A 94 -15.15 0.84 19.14
C LEU A 94 -14.19 -0.30 18.80
N ALA A 95 -12.92 -0.13 19.20
CA ALA A 95 -11.93 -1.20 19.16
C ALA A 95 -12.28 -2.36 20.11
N PRO A 96 -11.86 -3.60 19.79
CA PRO A 96 -11.88 -4.70 20.74
C PRO A 96 -11.13 -4.37 22.05
N PRO A 97 -11.55 -4.90 23.22
CA PRO A 97 -10.95 -4.59 24.52
C PRO A 97 -9.42 -4.74 24.59
N GLU A 98 -8.86 -5.80 24.01
CA GLU A 98 -7.42 -6.06 24.02
C GLU A 98 -6.63 -4.96 23.28
N ILE A 99 -7.17 -4.49 22.16
CA ILE A 99 -6.60 -3.40 21.37
C ILE A 99 -6.70 -2.08 22.13
N ALA A 100 -7.87 -1.77 22.69
CA ALA A 100 -8.09 -0.54 23.43
C ALA A 100 -7.13 -0.44 24.64
N ILE A 101 -6.97 -1.52 25.40
CA ILE A 101 -6.04 -1.59 26.53
C ILE A 101 -4.59 -1.36 26.08
N THR A 102 -4.20 -1.99 24.96
CA THR A 102 -2.84 -1.85 24.41
C THR A 102 -2.54 -0.41 24.03
N VAL A 103 -3.43 0.24 23.27
CA VAL A 103 -3.27 1.65 22.85
C VAL A 103 -3.25 2.59 24.06
N LEU A 104 -4.14 2.40 25.03
CA LEU A 104 -4.18 3.24 26.24
C LEU A 104 -2.91 3.12 27.10
N ARG A 105 -2.36 1.90 27.23
CA ARG A 105 -1.09 1.66 27.93
C ARG A 105 0.08 2.29 27.21
N GLU A 106 0.06 2.27 25.88
CA GLU A 106 1.12 2.87 25.08
C GLU A 106 1.10 4.40 25.17
N ILE A 107 -0.08 5.04 25.12
CA ILE A 107 -0.23 6.48 25.36
C ILE A 107 0.29 6.85 26.76
N GLU A 108 -0.07 6.07 27.78
CA GLU A 108 0.45 6.25 29.15
C GLU A 108 1.98 6.13 29.21
N ARG A 109 2.56 5.13 28.54
CA ARG A 109 4.01 4.91 28.47
C ARG A 109 4.72 6.10 27.84
N VAL A 110 4.28 6.53 26.65
CA VAL A 110 4.90 7.65 25.91
C VAL A 110 4.85 8.95 26.72
N LEU A 111 3.72 9.28 27.34
CA LEU A 111 3.61 10.48 28.18
C LEU A 111 4.56 10.41 29.40
N ARG A 112 4.66 9.26 30.08
CA ARG A 112 5.55 9.08 31.24
C ARG A 112 7.04 9.16 30.84
N GLU A 113 7.43 8.54 29.74
CA GLU A 113 8.81 8.59 29.22
C GLU A 113 9.25 10.01 28.88
N ASN A 114 8.31 10.87 28.50
CA ASN A 114 8.54 12.30 28.25
C ASN A 114 8.34 13.19 29.49
N GLY A 115 8.33 12.62 30.69
CA GLY A 115 8.34 13.37 31.95
C GLY A 115 6.99 13.92 32.42
N VAL A 116 5.88 13.51 31.81
CA VAL A 116 4.54 13.93 32.23
C VAL A 116 4.08 13.10 33.43
N LYS A 117 3.46 13.76 34.41
CA LYS A 117 2.79 13.07 35.52
C LYS A 117 1.45 12.52 35.03
N VAL A 118 1.35 11.19 34.91
CA VAL A 118 0.20 10.52 34.28
C VAL A 118 -0.43 9.50 35.21
N TRP A 119 -1.76 9.50 35.24
CA TRP A 119 -2.57 8.44 35.84
C TRP A 119 -3.54 7.88 34.80
N ARG A 120 -3.97 6.63 34.98
CA ARG A 120 -4.93 5.97 34.09
C ARG A 120 -6.02 5.28 34.89
N ALA A 121 -7.28 5.48 34.51
CA ALA A 121 -8.39 4.73 35.06
C ALA A 121 -8.49 3.34 34.40
N PRO A 122 -8.93 2.28 35.12
CA PRO A 122 -8.97 0.93 34.57
C PRO A 122 -10.02 0.79 33.46
N PHE A 123 -9.67 0.04 32.41
CA PHE A 123 -10.55 -0.24 31.28
C PHE A 123 -11.59 -1.32 31.62
N GLY A 124 -12.79 -1.22 31.05
CA GLY A 124 -13.81 -2.28 31.16
C GLY A 124 -14.63 -2.28 32.46
N TRP A 125 -14.58 -1.21 33.24
CA TRP A 125 -15.35 -1.07 34.48
C TRP A 125 -16.33 0.10 34.42
N TYR A 126 -17.53 -0.10 34.99
CA TYR A 126 -18.37 1.02 35.38
C TYR A 126 -17.68 1.81 36.50
N LYS A 127 -17.68 3.13 36.35
CA LYS A 127 -16.99 4.06 37.24
C LYS A 127 -17.91 5.23 37.50
N GLU A 128 -18.12 5.55 38.77
CA GLU A 128 -18.65 6.87 39.12
C GLU A 128 -17.50 7.87 39.08
N PHE A 129 -17.78 9.10 38.67
CA PHE A 129 -16.78 10.18 38.71
C PHE A 129 -17.43 11.51 39.06
N GLU A 130 -16.65 12.36 39.73
CA GLU A 130 -16.99 13.77 39.96
C GLU A 130 -15.96 14.62 39.21
N LEU A 131 -16.44 15.61 38.45
CA LEU A 131 -15.61 16.53 37.70
C LEU A 131 -16.06 17.96 37.97
N LYS A 132 -15.13 18.80 38.44
CA LYS A 132 -15.31 20.25 38.55
C LYS A 132 -14.37 20.93 37.56
N CYS A 133 -14.93 21.49 36.49
CA CYS A 133 -14.18 22.15 35.42
C CYS A 133 -13.87 23.62 35.79
N TYR A 134 -12.71 24.14 35.38
CA TYR A 134 -12.37 25.56 35.57
C TYR A 134 -13.24 26.53 34.74
N GLY A 135 -13.83 26.08 33.63
CA GLY A 135 -14.77 26.88 32.83
C GLY A 135 -14.16 28.06 32.06
N HIS A 136 -12.86 28.03 31.77
CA HIS A 136 -12.20 29.00 30.87
C HIS A 136 -12.27 28.53 29.41
N PRO A 137 -12.03 29.40 28.40
CA PRO A 137 -12.22 29.04 26.98
C PRO A 137 -11.44 27.81 26.49
N LEU A 138 -10.30 27.51 27.11
CA LEU A 138 -9.48 26.32 26.82
C LEU A 138 -9.76 25.12 27.74
N SER A 139 -10.79 25.17 28.60
CA SER A 139 -11.03 24.13 29.59
C SER A 139 -11.64 22.87 29.00
N GLU A 140 -12.21 22.94 27.80
CA GLU A 140 -12.88 21.83 27.13
C GLU A 140 -12.43 21.81 25.67
N LEU A 141 -11.66 20.79 25.29
CA LEU A 141 -11.13 20.65 23.95
C LEU A 141 -11.33 19.21 23.48
N SER A 142 -11.69 19.03 22.21
CA SER A 142 -11.67 17.72 21.57
C SER A 142 -10.64 17.66 20.47
N ARG A 143 -10.08 16.46 20.24
CA ARG A 143 -9.22 16.16 19.10
C ARG A 143 -9.62 14.83 18.49
N ARG A 144 -9.40 14.76 17.19
CA ARG A 144 -9.47 13.53 16.40
C ARG A 144 -8.07 13.29 15.88
N ILE A 145 -7.45 12.20 16.30
CA ILE A 145 -6.10 11.84 15.92
C ILE A 145 -6.22 10.77 14.84
N MET A 146 -5.72 11.08 13.65
CA MET A 146 -5.75 10.16 12.52
C MET A 146 -4.52 9.22 12.56
N PRO A 147 -4.73 7.89 12.38
CA PRO A 147 -3.72 6.94 12.00
C PRO A 147 -2.91 7.49 10.83
N GLY A 148 -1.60 7.42 10.95
CA GLY A 148 -0.68 7.83 9.89
C GLY A 148 -0.70 6.84 8.75
N VAL A 149 -0.52 7.38 7.56
CA VAL A 149 -0.01 6.63 6.40
C VAL A 149 1.28 5.93 6.85
N ARG A 150 1.37 4.60 6.71
CA ARG A 150 2.57 3.83 7.06
C ARG A 150 3.79 4.48 6.40
N VAL A 151 4.69 5.07 7.19
CA VAL A 151 5.99 5.50 6.67
C VAL A 151 6.79 4.24 6.40
N LYS A 152 6.80 3.78 5.15
CA LYS A 152 7.69 2.69 4.70
C LYS A 152 9.11 3.06 5.14
N ARG A 153 9.80 2.14 5.83
CA ARG A 153 11.24 2.28 6.12
C ARG A 153 11.94 2.60 4.80
N ALA A 154 12.49 3.81 4.69
CA ALA A 154 13.24 4.20 3.52
C ALA A 154 14.58 3.48 3.57
N PHE A 155 14.74 2.46 2.74
CA PHE A 155 16.04 1.83 2.52
C PHE A 155 16.79 2.60 1.43
N GLU A 156 18.10 2.71 1.59
CA GLU A 156 18.95 3.34 0.61
C GLU A 156 19.05 2.46 -0.64
N LYS A 157 18.53 2.96 -1.76
CA LYS A 157 18.62 2.29 -3.06
C LYS A 157 19.92 2.70 -3.72
N ILE A 158 20.64 1.74 -4.30
CA ILE A 158 21.83 2.01 -5.10
C ILE A 158 21.44 1.92 -6.58
N TYR A 159 21.86 2.89 -7.38
CA TYR A 159 21.54 2.97 -8.79
C TYR A 159 22.79 2.80 -9.64
N TYR A 160 22.67 2.02 -10.71
CA TYR A 160 23.71 1.89 -11.73
C TYR A 160 23.12 1.93 -13.14
N ILE A 161 23.91 2.36 -14.12
CA ILE A 161 23.68 2.02 -15.52
C ILE A 161 24.57 0.84 -15.87
N MET A 162 23.99 -0.25 -16.38
CA MET A 162 24.77 -1.36 -16.92
C MET A 162 24.77 -1.28 -18.45
N ASP A 163 25.96 -1.23 -19.06
CA ASP A 163 26.12 -1.24 -20.52
C ASP A 163 26.13 -2.66 -21.12
N LEU A 164 26.24 -2.75 -22.45
CA LEU A 164 26.23 -4.01 -23.21
C LEU A 164 27.47 -4.90 -22.95
N ASP A 165 28.51 -4.34 -22.36
CA ASP A 165 29.73 -5.04 -21.92
C ASP A 165 29.65 -5.46 -20.45
N GLY A 166 28.55 -5.12 -19.76
CA GLY A 166 28.30 -5.45 -18.36
C GLY A 166 29.00 -4.53 -17.38
N LYS A 167 29.53 -3.40 -17.82
CA LYS A 167 30.17 -2.41 -16.94
C LYS A 167 29.10 -1.54 -16.28
N LEU A 168 29.29 -1.33 -14.97
CA LEU A 168 28.41 -0.52 -14.13
C LEU A 168 28.95 0.91 -14.03
N TYR A 169 28.07 1.88 -14.23
CA TYR A 169 28.35 3.31 -14.08
C TYR A 169 27.42 3.91 -13.04
N ASN A 170 27.89 4.90 -12.29
CA ASN A 170 26.99 5.80 -11.60
C ASN A 170 26.15 6.54 -12.68
N PRO A 171 24.82 6.66 -12.53
CA PRO A 171 23.98 7.39 -13.48
C PRO A 171 24.46 8.81 -13.80
N GLU A 172 25.09 9.51 -12.84
CA GLU A 172 25.68 10.84 -13.05
C GLU A 172 26.94 10.83 -13.93
N ASP A 173 27.65 9.70 -13.99
CA ASP A 173 28.90 9.53 -14.71
C ASP A 173 28.73 8.91 -16.10
N TYR A 174 27.54 8.40 -16.42
CA TYR A 174 27.27 7.83 -17.73
C TYR A 174 27.23 8.92 -18.81
N ARG A 175 27.97 8.74 -19.91
CA ARG A 175 28.18 9.77 -20.95
C ARG A 175 27.49 9.48 -22.28
N GLU A 176 26.93 8.28 -22.46
CA GLU A 176 26.36 7.85 -23.74
C GLU A 176 24.83 8.03 -23.83
N TYR A 177 24.24 8.85 -22.95
CA TYR A 177 22.80 9.12 -22.95
C TYR A 177 22.27 9.64 -24.30
N ASP A 178 23.08 10.37 -25.07
CA ASP A 178 22.66 10.89 -26.38
C ASP A 178 22.40 9.78 -27.41
N LYS A 179 22.97 8.58 -27.23
CA LYS A 179 22.65 7.40 -28.05
C LYS A 179 21.35 6.70 -27.61
N TYR A 180 20.92 6.94 -26.37
CA TYR A 180 19.80 6.26 -25.73
C TYR A 180 18.84 7.28 -25.10
N PRO A 181 18.10 8.05 -25.93
CA PRO A 181 17.22 9.12 -25.44
C PRO A 181 16.13 8.60 -24.49
N ASP A 182 15.64 7.38 -24.70
CA ASP A 182 14.62 6.78 -23.82
C ASP A 182 15.19 6.44 -22.43
N LEU A 183 16.45 5.95 -22.38
CA LEU A 183 17.16 5.74 -21.12
C LEU A 183 17.41 7.06 -20.40
N ARG A 184 17.77 8.10 -21.13
CA ARG A 184 17.94 9.45 -20.58
C ARG A 184 16.66 9.94 -19.92
N ALA A 185 15.54 9.89 -20.64
CA ALA A 185 14.23 10.30 -20.12
C ALA A 185 13.84 9.47 -18.89
N LEU A 186 14.15 8.17 -18.89
CA LEU A 186 13.92 7.28 -17.75
C LEU A 186 14.74 7.69 -16.53
N VAL A 187 16.05 7.86 -16.68
CA VAL A 187 16.95 8.23 -15.58
C VAL A 187 16.64 9.62 -15.03
N GLU A 188 16.35 10.58 -15.90
CA GLU A 188 15.97 11.94 -15.51
C GLU A 188 14.71 11.97 -14.63
N LYS A 189 13.73 11.11 -14.96
CA LYS A 189 12.52 10.95 -14.15
C LYS A 189 12.78 10.20 -12.84
N GLU A 190 13.40 9.03 -12.90
CA GLU A 190 13.49 8.11 -11.75
C GLU A 190 14.51 8.57 -10.70
N ILE A 191 15.64 9.11 -11.13
CA ILE A 191 16.75 9.49 -10.23
C ILE A 191 16.72 10.98 -9.93
N PHE A 192 16.63 11.81 -10.97
CA PHE A 192 16.72 13.27 -10.82
C PHE A 192 15.36 13.94 -10.55
N LYS A 193 14.26 13.16 -10.52
CA LYS A 193 12.88 13.64 -10.28
C LYS A 193 12.49 14.82 -11.17
N LYS A 194 13.07 14.89 -12.38
CA LYS A 194 12.71 15.90 -13.38
C LYS A 194 11.50 15.37 -14.14
N GLU A 195 10.38 16.09 -14.06
CA GLU A 195 9.27 15.78 -14.94
C GLU A 195 9.60 16.21 -16.37
N GLY A 196 9.28 15.36 -17.34
CA GLY A 196 9.37 15.75 -18.75
C GLY A 196 8.47 16.94 -19.04
N GLU A 197 8.99 17.91 -19.81
CA GLU A 197 8.24 19.03 -20.39
C GLU A 197 7.25 18.50 -21.43
N GLY A 198 6.13 17.98 -20.93
CA GLY A 198 5.20 17.21 -21.74
C GLY A 198 3.95 18.00 -22.10
N ALA A 199 3.77 18.29 -23.40
CA ALA A 199 2.49 18.67 -23.96
C ALA A 199 1.36 17.72 -23.51
N ARG A 200 0.11 18.18 -23.47
CA ARG A 200 -1.03 17.36 -23.08
C ARG A 200 -1.16 16.12 -24.00
N SER A 201 -1.07 14.91 -23.43
CA SER A 201 -1.31 13.67 -24.17
C SER A 201 -2.74 13.65 -24.73
N ARG A 202 -2.86 13.32 -26.02
CA ARG A 202 -4.15 13.19 -26.73
C ARG A 202 -4.77 11.80 -26.59
N VAL A 203 -4.10 10.86 -25.92
CA VAL A 203 -4.58 9.48 -25.81
C VAL A 203 -5.95 9.43 -25.13
N SER A 204 -6.17 10.22 -24.07
CA SER A 204 -7.49 10.30 -23.43
C SER A 204 -8.58 10.85 -24.37
N ASP A 205 -8.23 11.71 -25.33
CA ASP A 205 -9.19 12.21 -26.32
C ASP A 205 -9.56 11.12 -27.34
N TYR A 206 -8.59 10.31 -27.76
CA TYR A 206 -8.84 9.14 -28.62
C TYR A 206 -9.68 8.08 -27.91
N LEU A 207 -9.38 7.79 -26.64
CA LEU A 207 -10.16 6.87 -25.82
C LEU A 207 -11.63 7.33 -25.73
N ARG A 208 -11.87 8.63 -25.46
CA ARG A 208 -13.24 9.19 -25.46
C ARG A 208 -13.93 9.02 -26.81
N LYS A 209 -13.23 9.25 -27.92
CA LYS A 209 -13.78 9.07 -29.27
C LYS A 209 -14.29 7.63 -29.51
N PHE A 210 -13.64 6.63 -28.93
CA PHE A 210 -14.07 5.23 -29.00
C PHE A 210 -15.01 4.82 -27.85
N GLY A 211 -15.44 5.76 -27.01
CA GLY A 211 -16.45 5.55 -25.97
C GLY A 211 -15.91 4.95 -24.67
N PHE A 212 -14.63 5.15 -24.38
CA PHE A 212 -14.10 5.01 -23.01
C PHE A 212 -14.41 6.30 -22.25
N GLU A 213 -15.15 6.20 -21.15
CA GLU A 213 -15.54 7.35 -20.33
C GLU A 213 -15.49 7.02 -18.84
N TRP A 214 -15.60 8.02 -17.97
CA TRP A 214 -15.83 7.79 -16.55
C TRP A 214 -17.29 7.42 -16.28
N GLU A 215 -17.54 6.48 -15.38
CA GLU A 215 -18.89 6.20 -14.89
C GLU A 215 -19.29 7.20 -13.80
N GLY A 216 -20.29 8.04 -14.07
CA GLY A 216 -20.71 9.12 -13.18
C GLY A 216 -21.43 8.65 -11.92
N TYR A 217 -21.97 7.42 -11.93
CA TYR A 217 -22.62 6.81 -10.77
C TYR A 217 -21.69 5.88 -9.95
N SER A 218 -20.42 5.77 -10.36
CA SER A 218 -19.40 4.98 -9.67
C SER A 218 -18.40 5.90 -8.95
N ASP A 219 -17.58 5.31 -8.09
CA ASP A 219 -16.39 5.99 -7.56
C ASP A 219 -15.50 6.50 -8.72
N PRO A 220 -14.89 7.71 -8.63
CA PRO A 220 -14.02 8.23 -9.68
C PRO A 220 -12.92 7.25 -10.05
N GLY A 221 -12.42 7.27 -11.28
CA GLY A 221 -11.36 6.36 -11.70
C GLY A 221 -11.86 4.99 -12.19
N HIS A 222 -13.18 4.75 -12.16
CA HIS A 222 -13.85 3.62 -12.79
C HIS A 222 -14.35 4.02 -14.18
N MET A 223 -13.87 3.31 -15.21
CA MET A 223 -14.29 3.56 -16.58
C MET A 223 -15.57 2.78 -16.93
N ARG A 224 -16.39 3.37 -17.81
CA ARG A 224 -17.42 2.69 -18.59
C ARG A 224 -16.99 2.56 -20.05
N TYR A 225 -17.48 1.51 -20.70
CA TYR A 225 -17.10 1.15 -22.05
C TYR A 225 -18.36 1.10 -22.94
N SER A 226 -18.40 1.96 -23.96
CA SER A 226 -19.42 1.89 -25.04
C SER A 226 -19.06 0.78 -26.04
N PRO A 227 -19.92 0.42 -27.00
CA PRO A 227 -19.71 -0.75 -27.87
C PRO A 227 -18.33 -0.84 -28.55
N HIS A 228 -17.79 0.27 -29.07
CA HIS A 228 -16.46 0.29 -29.69
C HIS A 228 -15.34 0.05 -28.66
N ALA A 229 -15.42 0.68 -27.48
CA ALA A 229 -14.47 0.47 -26.39
C ALA A 229 -14.51 -0.98 -25.89
N THR A 230 -15.70 -1.57 -25.77
CA THR A 230 -15.89 -2.97 -25.40
C THR A 230 -15.23 -3.90 -26.41
N ALA A 231 -15.47 -3.69 -27.71
CA ALA A 231 -14.86 -4.49 -28.77
C ALA A 231 -13.32 -4.42 -28.74
N ILE A 232 -12.75 -3.23 -28.47
CA ILE A 232 -11.30 -3.05 -28.30
C ILE A 232 -10.79 -3.85 -27.09
N LEU A 233 -11.44 -3.70 -25.94
CA LEU A 233 -11.02 -4.36 -24.70
C LEU A 233 -11.10 -5.90 -24.82
N GLU A 234 -12.17 -6.43 -25.41
CA GLU A 234 -12.32 -7.87 -25.65
C GLU A 234 -11.27 -8.39 -26.65
N SER A 235 -10.98 -7.62 -27.71
CA SER A 235 -9.97 -8.00 -28.70
C SER A 235 -8.59 -8.11 -28.05
N VAL A 236 -8.19 -7.13 -27.24
CA VAL A 236 -6.89 -7.15 -26.54
C VAL A 236 -6.86 -8.26 -25.48
N THR A 237 -7.96 -8.47 -24.76
CA THR A 237 -8.10 -9.57 -23.78
C THR A 237 -7.92 -10.94 -24.46
N ASN A 238 -8.59 -11.19 -25.58
CA ASN A 238 -8.45 -12.44 -26.33
C ASN A 238 -7.05 -12.58 -26.96
N TYR A 239 -6.47 -11.48 -27.42
CA TYR A 239 -5.11 -11.47 -27.94
C TYR A 239 -4.08 -11.86 -26.87
N SER A 240 -4.19 -11.32 -25.66
CA SER A 240 -3.28 -11.69 -24.55
C SER A 240 -3.30 -13.20 -24.26
N TRP A 241 -4.47 -13.85 -24.36
CA TRP A 241 -4.56 -15.30 -24.20
C TRP A 241 -3.89 -16.06 -25.36
N THR A 242 -3.98 -15.53 -26.57
CA THR A 242 -3.30 -16.09 -27.75
C THR A 242 -1.78 -16.02 -27.58
N VAL A 243 -1.26 -14.88 -27.10
CA VAL A 243 0.16 -14.69 -26.78
C VAL A 243 0.61 -15.68 -25.71
N VAL A 244 -0.12 -15.78 -24.60
CA VAL A 244 0.21 -16.73 -23.50
C VAL A 244 0.27 -18.17 -23.99
N ARG A 245 -0.70 -18.61 -24.80
CA ARG A 245 -0.71 -19.98 -25.37
C ARG A 245 0.47 -20.25 -26.31
N SER A 246 1.05 -19.21 -26.91
CA SER A 246 2.19 -19.35 -27.80
C SER A 246 3.53 -19.51 -27.07
N LEU A 247 3.57 -19.37 -25.74
CA LEU A 247 4.80 -19.51 -24.95
C LEU A 247 5.37 -20.94 -24.95
N GLY A 248 4.57 -21.94 -25.30
CA GLY A 248 5.01 -23.34 -25.37
C GLY A 248 5.22 -23.99 -24.00
N ILE A 249 4.57 -23.47 -22.96
CA ILE A 249 4.46 -24.09 -21.64
C ILE A 249 2.97 -24.34 -21.34
N PRO A 250 2.62 -25.35 -20.51
CA PRO A 250 1.25 -25.53 -20.10
C PRO A 250 0.80 -24.35 -19.23
N VAL A 251 -0.25 -23.66 -19.65
CA VAL A 251 -0.85 -22.55 -18.90
C VAL A 251 -2.35 -22.79 -18.78
N PHE A 252 -2.85 -22.76 -17.55
CA PHE A 252 -4.28 -22.81 -17.29
C PHE A 252 -4.87 -21.41 -17.17
N ARG A 253 -5.96 -21.17 -17.90
CA ARG A 253 -6.76 -19.96 -17.70
C ARG A 253 -7.63 -20.14 -16.47
N VAL A 254 -7.47 -19.28 -15.48
CA VAL A 254 -8.23 -19.29 -14.22
C VAL A 254 -9.08 -18.03 -14.09
N LYS A 255 -10.06 -18.05 -13.18
CA LYS A 255 -10.90 -16.90 -12.85
C LYS A 255 -11.18 -16.87 -11.36
N GLY A 256 -11.07 -15.68 -10.77
CA GLY A 256 -11.20 -15.46 -9.35
C GLY A 256 -12.39 -14.66 -8.88
N THR A 257 -12.48 -14.54 -7.55
CA THR A 257 -13.23 -13.47 -6.90
C THR A 257 -12.38 -12.20 -6.79
N ASN A 258 -13.05 -11.07 -6.55
CA ASN A 258 -12.40 -9.77 -6.40
C ASN A 258 -12.22 -9.33 -4.94
N MET A 259 -12.81 -10.05 -3.97
CA MET A 259 -12.79 -9.68 -2.55
C MET A 259 -12.17 -10.79 -1.71
N PHE A 260 -11.32 -10.41 -0.75
CA PHE A 260 -10.63 -11.35 0.15
C PHE A 260 -10.71 -10.88 1.59
N ASP A 261 -10.88 -11.81 2.53
CA ASP A 261 -10.98 -11.50 3.95
C ASP A 261 -9.60 -11.14 4.54
N LEU A 262 -9.50 -9.94 5.12
CA LEU A 262 -8.30 -9.44 5.81
C LEU A 262 -8.01 -10.18 7.12
N SER A 263 -8.94 -10.98 7.64
CA SER A 263 -8.68 -11.87 8.78
C SER A 263 -7.70 -12.99 8.41
N VAL A 264 -7.62 -13.35 7.12
CA VAL A 264 -6.70 -14.38 6.63
C VAL A 264 -5.29 -13.82 6.60
N LYS A 265 -4.40 -14.40 7.41
CA LYS A 265 -3.00 -13.95 7.57
C LYS A 265 -2.27 -13.70 6.25
N ALA A 266 -2.37 -14.63 5.29
CA ALA A 266 -1.71 -14.50 3.99
C ALA A 266 -2.24 -13.32 3.16
N VAL A 267 -3.54 -13.05 3.22
CA VAL A 267 -4.16 -11.89 2.56
C VAL A 267 -3.69 -10.61 3.24
N LYS A 268 -3.70 -10.59 4.57
CA LYS A 268 -3.25 -9.43 5.36
C LYS A 268 -1.78 -9.09 5.10
N GLU A 269 -0.89 -10.06 5.14
CA GLU A 269 0.54 -9.85 4.89
C GLU A 269 0.79 -9.28 3.49
N HIS A 270 0.05 -9.73 2.48
CA HIS A 270 0.17 -9.21 1.12
C HIS A 270 -0.43 -7.80 0.99
N ALA A 271 -1.62 -7.56 1.55
CA ALA A 271 -2.25 -6.23 1.63
C ALA A 271 -1.32 -5.20 2.31
N ASP A 272 -0.68 -5.61 3.41
CA ASP A 272 0.24 -4.79 4.19
C ASP A 272 1.47 -4.30 3.38
N LEU A 273 1.91 -5.04 2.35
CA LEU A 273 3.00 -4.63 1.45
C LEU A 273 2.59 -3.47 0.52
N PHE A 274 1.34 -3.48 0.08
CA PHE A 274 0.78 -2.46 -0.81
C PHE A 274 0.41 -1.17 -0.06
N GLY A 275 0.08 -1.28 1.24
CA GLY A 275 -0.13 -0.15 2.13
C GLY A 275 -1.48 0.55 1.96
N ASP A 276 -1.53 1.87 2.21
CA ASP A 276 -2.76 2.65 2.45
C ASP A 276 -3.64 2.93 1.21
N ARG A 277 -3.40 2.27 0.07
CA ARG A 277 -4.12 2.49 -1.20
C ARG A 277 -4.99 1.30 -1.61
N LEU A 278 -5.60 0.64 -0.62
CA LEU A 278 -6.48 -0.50 -0.84
C LEU A 278 -7.95 -0.08 -0.77
N TYR A 279 -8.77 -0.72 -1.60
CA TYR A 279 -10.22 -0.66 -1.43
C TYR A 279 -10.62 -1.69 -0.40
N GLU A 280 -11.30 -1.24 0.65
CA GLU A 280 -11.80 -2.10 1.71
C GLU A 280 -13.32 -2.04 1.77
N VAL A 281 -13.93 -3.17 2.08
CA VAL A 281 -15.38 -3.35 2.13
C VAL A 281 -15.71 -4.04 3.44
N ASP A 282 -16.52 -3.40 4.27
CA ASP A 282 -17.08 -4.03 5.45
C ASP A 282 -18.25 -4.94 5.04
N SER A 283 -18.15 -6.22 5.37
CA SER A 283 -19.21 -7.22 5.31
C SER A 283 -19.66 -7.55 6.75
N GLU A 284 -20.87 -8.11 6.92
CA GLU A 284 -21.54 -8.28 8.23
C GLU A 284 -20.59 -8.73 9.36
N GLU A 285 -19.77 -9.75 9.09
CA GLU A 285 -18.82 -10.32 10.06
C GLU A 285 -17.36 -10.25 9.60
N SER A 286 -17.05 -9.58 8.48
CA SER A 286 -15.71 -9.64 7.88
C SER A 286 -15.31 -8.33 7.21
N ARG A 287 -14.03 -7.97 7.31
CA ARG A 287 -13.47 -6.85 6.57
C ARG A 287 -12.74 -7.38 5.35
N LEU A 288 -13.24 -7.04 4.18
CA LEU A 288 -12.74 -7.53 2.92
C LEU A 288 -11.86 -6.46 2.26
N VAL A 289 -10.88 -6.92 1.48
CA VAL A 289 -10.09 -6.09 0.58
C VAL A 289 -10.40 -6.45 -0.86
N MET A 290 -10.57 -5.45 -1.72
CA MET A 290 -10.64 -5.68 -3.16
C MET A 290 -9.24 -5.94 -3.70
N ARG A 291 -9.08 -6.97 -4.52
CA ARG A 291 -7.77 -7.34 -5.10
C ARG A 291 -7.20 -6.22 -5.96
N TYR A 292 -5.89 -5.96 -5.82
CA TYR A 292 -5.14 -5.00 -6.65
C TYR A 292 -4.30 -5.64 -7.76
N ALA A 293 -4.21 -6.97 -7.74
CA ALA A 293 -3.53 -7.86 -8.70
C ALA A 293 -4.16 -9.27 -8.63
N ALA A 294 -3.89 -10.14 -9.59
CA ALA A 294 -4.47 -11.48 -9.62
C ALA A 294 -3.83 -12.44 -8.59
N CYS A 295 -2.64 -12.10 -8.08
CA CYS A 295 -1.80 -12.92 -7.21
C CYS A 295 -2.59 -13.60 -6.06
N HIS A 296 -3.41 -12.85 -5.32
CA HIS A 296 -4.20 -13.38 -4.20
C HIS A 296 -5.06 -14.57 -4.60
N GLN A 297 -5.84 -14.42 -5.67
CA GLN A 297 -6.70 -15.49 -6.14
C GLN A 297 -5.86 -16.67 -6.60
N GLN A 298 -4.86 -16.40 -7.44
CA GLN A 298 -4.13 -17.46 -8.10
C GLN A 298 -3.38 -18.32 -7.07
N PHE A 299 -2.77 -17.72 -6.05
CA PHE A 299 -2.14 -18.46 -4.95
C PHE A 299 -3.15 -19.14 -4.03
N ALA A 300 -4.30 -18.52 -3.75
CA ALA A 300 -5.35 -19.17 -2.98
C ALA A 300 -5.88 -20.44 -3.68
N MET A 301 -6.06 -20.40 -5.01
CA MET A 301 -6.43 -21.58 -5.80
C MET A 301 -5.31 -22.60 -5.87
N LEU A 302 -4.07 -22.15 -6.13
CA LEU A 302 -2.91 -23.00 -6.31
C LEU A 302 -2.64 -23.88 -5.08
N LYS A 303 -2.90 -23.36 -3.88
CA LYS A 303 -2.77 -24.10 -2.62
C LYS A 303 -3.57 -25.41 -2.62
N ASP A 304 -4.69 -25.46 -3.34
CA ASP A 304 -5.58 -26.62 -3.40
C ASP A 304 -5.23 -27.57 -4.56
N TRP A 305 -4.25 -27.23 -5.40
CA TRP A 305 -3.85 -28.05 -6.52
C TRP A 305 -2.90 -29.17 -6.09
N ILE A 306 -3.13 -30.38 -6.59
CA ILE A 306 -2.22 -31.50 -6.41
C ILE A 306 -1.22 -31.47 -7.56
N LEU A 307 0.01 -31.03 -7.27
CA LEU A 307 1.09 -30.87 -8.25
C LEU A 307 2.27 -31.79 -7.95
N SER A 308 2.90 -32.29 -9.00
CA SER A 308 4.16 -33.02 -8.99
C SER A 308 5.26 -32.21 -9.67
N TYR A 309 6.52 -32.52 -9.37
CA TYR A 309 7.68 -31.95 -10.07
C TYR A 309 7.64 -32.20 -11.60
N LYS A 310 6.89 -33.21 -12.06
CA LYS A 310 6.69 -33.53 -13.48
C LYS A 310 5.73 -32.58 -14.20
N ASP A 311 4.92 -31.84 -13.44
CA ASP A 311 3.97 -30.88 -14.00
C ASP A 311 4.63 -29.52 -14.29
N LEU A 312 5.85 -29.30 -13.78
CA LEU A 312 6.60 -28.05 -13.95
C LEU A 312 7.38 -28.03 -15.28
N PRO A 313 7.50 -26.86 -15.94
CA PRO A 313 6.92 -25.58 -15.55
C PRO A 313 5.43 -25.48 -15.84
N LEU A 314 4.65 -24.87 -14.93
CA LEU A 314 3.19 -24.73 -15.05
C LEU A 314 2.74 -23.28 -14.83
N GLY A 315 1.95 -22.74 -15.76
CA GLY A 315 1.41 -21.39 -15.67
C GLY A 315 -0.06 -21.31 -15.26
N MET A 316 -0.42 -20.18 -14.64
CA MET A 316 -1.80 -19.73 -14.43
C MET A 316 -1.94 -18.35 -15.06
N PHE A 317 -3.04 -18.11 -15.77
CA PHE A 317 -3.31 -16.82 -16.41
C PHE A 317 -4.74 -16.34 -16.13
N GLU A 318 -4.86 -15.06 -15.78
CA GLU A 318 -6.14 -14.37 -15.63
C GLU A 318 -6.01 -12.94 -16.17
N VAL A 319 -7.04 -12.44 -16.85
CA VAL A 319 -7.21 -11.00 -17.05
C VAL A 319 -8.03 -10.48 -15.89
N ALA A 320 -7.34 -10.09 -14.81
CA ALA A 320 -7.94 -9.80 -13.52
C ALA A 320 -8.59 -8.41 -13.50
N ASP A 321 -9.77 -8.33 -12.88
CA ASP A 321 -10.43 -7.07 -12.53
C ASP A 321 -9.85 -6.57 -11.20
N SER A 322 -8.99 -5.56 -11.27
CA SER A 322 -8.09 -5.10 -10.21
C SER A 322 -8.41 -3.67 -9.77
N TYR A 323 -8.18 -3.40 -8.48
CA TYR A 323 -8.58 -2.18 -7.81
C TYR A 323 -7.41 -1.56 -7.04
N ARG A 324 -7.16 -0.26 -7.22
CA ARG A 324 -6.15 0.51 -6.47
C ARG A 324 -6.73 1.86 -6.09
N TYR A 325 -6.74 2.21 -4.81
CA TYR A 325 -7.39 3.42 -4.31
C TYR A 325 -6.52 4.67 -4.54
N GLU A 326 -6.31 5.03 -5.81
CA GLU A 326 -5.50 6.18 -6.22
C GLU A 326 -6.12 7.51 -5.77
N GLN A 327 -5.30 8.55 -5.60
CA GLN A 327 -5.82 9.86 -5.22
C GLN A 327 -6.65 10.46 -6.36
N ARG A 328 -7.77 11.11 -6.02
CA ARG A 328 -8.71 11.64 -7.02
C ARG A 328 -8.05 12.63 -8.00
N GLY A 329 -7.11 13.45 -7.52
CA GLY A 329 -6.40 14.43 -8.34
C GLY A 329 -5.41 13.82 -9.34
N GLU A 330 -5.03 12.56 -9.15
CA GLU A 330 -4.07 11.87 -10.02
C GLU A 330 -4.76 11.10 -11.17
N LEU A 331 -6.08 10.95 -11.14
CA LEU A 331 -6.83 10.11 -12.07
C LEU A 331 -6.74 10.65 -13.50
N LEU A 332 -6.38 9.77 -14.44
CA LEU A 332 -6.24 10.08 -15.85
C LEU A 332 -6.83 8.95 -16.68
N LEU A 333 -7.80 9.28 -17.54
CA LEU A 333 -8.54 8.32 -18.36
C LEU A 333 -7.57 7.49 -19.22
N GLY A 334 -7.59 6.17 -19.00
CA GLY A 334 -6.73 5.20 -19.66
C GLY A 334 -5.31 5.04 -19.11
N PHE A 335 -4.91 5.82 -18.10
CA PHE A 335 -3.52 5.82 -17.58
C PHE A 335 -3.42 5.65 -16.08
N ARG A 336 -4.25 6.35 -15.30
CA ARG A 336 -4.27 6.26 -13.85
C ARG A 336 -5.71 6.06 -13.39
N LEU A 337 -5.99 4.82 -13.03
CA LEU A 337 -7.33 4.28 -12.82
C LEU A 337 -7.44 3.75 -11.39
N ARG A 338 -8.66 3.70 -10.89
CA ARG A 338 -8.97 3.03 -9.63
C ARG A 338 -9.44 1.59 -9.83
N ARG A 339 -10.02 1.30 -11.00
CA ARG A 339 -10.37 -0.04 -11.47
C ARG A 339 -9.82 -0.25 -12.86
N PHE A 340 -9.16 -1.38 -13.10
CA PHE A 340 -8.56 -1.71 -14.39
C PHE A 340 -8.48 -3.23 -14.60
N HIS A 341 -8.31 -3.64 -15.86
CA HIS A 341 -8.10 -5.03 -16.22
C HIS A 341 -6.61 -5.27 -16.46
N MET A 342 -6.04 -6.25 -15.76
CA MET A 342 -4.62 -6.58 -15.83
C MET A 342 -4.46 -8.02 -16.30
N PRO A 343 -3.88 -8.27 -17.49
CA PRO A 343 -3.44 -9.61 -17.85
C PRO A 343 -2.27 -10.00 -16.94
N ASP A 344 -2.48 -11.03 -16.13
CA ASP A 344 -1.55 -11.44 -15.08
C ASP A 344 -1.29 -12.95 -15.20
N MET A 345 -0.01 -13.32 -15.18
CA MET A 345 0.47 -14.67 -15.42
C MET A 345 1.50 -15.06 -14.37
N HIS A 346 1.24 -16.13 -13.64
CA HIS A 346 2.20 -16.71 -12.70
C HIS A 346 2.66 -18.06 -13.22
N ILE A 347 3.96 -18.28 -13.31
CA ILE A 347 4.54 -19.55 -13.76
C ILE A 347 5.35 -20.16 -12.63
N LEU A 348 5.03 -21.41 -12.33
CA LEU A 348 5.71 -22.23 -11.34
C LEU A 348 6.83 -22.96 -12.02
N CYS A 349 8.04 -22.80 -11.49
CA CYS A 349 9.26 -23.46 -11.96
C CYS A 349 9.83 -24.31 -10.82
N LYS A 350 10.65 -25.31 -11.16
CA LYS A 350 11.28 -26.21 -10.20
C LYS A 350 12.27 -25.47 -9.29
N ASP A 351 13.00 -24.51 -9.85
CA ASP A 351 14.05 -23.73 -9.20
C ASP A 351 14.33 -22.43 -9.97
N LEU A 352 15.25 -21.63 -9.43
CA LEU A 352 15.65 -20.34 -9.99
C LEU A 352 16.34 -20.48 -11.36
N GLU A 353 17.09 -21.55 -11.60
CA GLU A 353 17.77 -21.77 -12.88
C GLU A 353 16.76 -21.99 -14.01
N GLU A 354 15.75 -22.84 -13.78
CA GLU A 354 14.64 -23.02 -14.72
C GLU A 354 13.85 -21.73 -14.94
N ALA A 355 13.59 -20.98 -13.86
CA ALA A 355 12.92 -19.68 -13.93
C ALA A 355 13.70 -18.69 -14.81
N MET A 356 15.01 -18.54 -14.60
CA MET A 356 15.88 -17.67 -15.40
C MET A 356 15.92 -18.07 -16.88
N GLY A 357 15.95 -19.36 -17.18
CA GLY A 357 15.89 -19.83 -18.58
C GLY A 357 14.55 -19.49 -19.25
N LEU A 358 13.45 -19.63 -18.49
CA LEU A 358 12.11 -19.35 -18.99
C LEU A 358 11.83 -17.85 -19.14
N THR A 359 12.31 -17.01 -18.22
CA THR A 359 12.15 -15.55 -18.29
C THR A 359 12.84 -14.95 -19.50
N LEU A 360 13.96 -15.51 -19.98
CA LEU A 360 14.56 -15.08 -21.26
C LEU A 360 13.58 -15.29 -22.44
N ARG A 361 12.89 -16.43 -22.49
CA ARG A 361 11.87 -16.70 -23.52
C ARG A 361 10.65 -15.79 -23.39
N ILE A 362 10.21 -15.52 -22.16
CA ILE A 362 9.10 -14.60 -21.88
C ILE A 362 9.48 -13.18 -22.32
N ARG A 363 10.69 -12.74 -21.98
CA ARG A 363 11.26 -11.46 -22.41
C ARG A 363 11.27 -11.35 -23.93
N ASP A 364 11.75 -12.38 -24.64
CA ASP A 364 11.75 -12.37 -26.12
C ASP A 364 10.34 -12.21 -26.66
N LYS A 365 9.35 -12.87 -26.03
CA LYS A 365 7.95 -12.72 -26.39
C LYS A 365 7.42 -11.31 -26.13
N ILE A 366 7.74 -10.70 -24.99
CA ILE A 366 7.38 -9.32 -24.65
C ILE A 366 7.92 -8.34 -25.73
N PHE A 367 9.17 -8.51 -26.14
CA PHE A 367 9.79 -7.68 -27.18
C PHE A 367 9.26 -7.97 -28.60
N GLU A 368 8.91 -9.23 -28.91
CA GLU A 368 8.23 -9.59 -30.15
C GLU A 368 6.88 -8.85 -30.27
N GLU A 369 6.07 -8.86 -29.20
CA GLU A 369 4.73 -8.25 -29.22
C GLU A 369 4.76 -6.72 -29.32
N VAL A 370 5.69 -6.06 -28.61
CA VAL A 370 5.84 -4.59 -28.74
C VAL A 370 6.40 -4.20 -30.11
N GLY A 371 7.27 -5.04 -30.69
CA GLY A 371 7.82 -4.84 -32.03
C GLY A 371 6.75 -4.86 -33.12
N LYS A 372 5.70 -5.69 -32.98
CA LYS A 372 4.56 -5.73 -33.92
C LYS A 372 3.80 -4.42 -34.04
N VAL A 373 3.84 -3.57 -33.01
CA VAL A 373 3.22 -2.24 -33.02
C VAL A 373 4.24 -1.11 -33.28
N GLY A 374 5.46 -1.46 -33.72
CA GLY A 374 6.52 -0.51 -34.06
C GLY A 374 7.03 0.26 -32.85
N ARG A 375 7.03 -0.37 -31.68
CA ARG A 375 7.49 0.21 -30.41
C ARG A 375 8.60 -0.64 -29.82
N ASP A 376 9.25 -0.08 -28.79
CA ASP A 376 10.38 -0.68 -28.11
C ASP A 376 10.36 -0.24 -26.62
N TYR A 377 11.12 -0.93 -25.77
CA TYR A 377 11.17 -0.71 -24.33
C TYR A 377 12.52 -0.21 -23.85
N VAL A 378 12.53 0.51 -22.74
CA VAL A 378 13.69 0.72 -21.88
C VAL A 378 13.44 0.08 -20.53
N ALA A 379 14.42 -0.67 -20.01
CA ALA A 379 14.25 -1.48 -18.82
C ALA A 379 14.78 -0.78 -17.55
N ILE A 380 14.02 -0.93 -16.46
CA ILE A 380 14.52 -0.81 -15.10
C ILE A 380 14.63 -2.22 -14.55
N ILE A 381 15.82 -2.65 -14.17
CA ILE A 381 16.07 -3.96 -13.59
C ILE A 381 16.29 -3.76 -12.09
N ASN A 382 15.23 -4.00 -11.32
CA ASN A 382 15.31 -4.03 -9.88
C ASN A 382 15.88 -5.39 -9.46
N VAL A 383 16.92 -5.41 -8.62
CA VAL A 383 17.58 -6.63 -8.16
C VAL A 383 17.93 -6.53 -6.69
N THR A 384 17.99 -7.66 -5.99
CA THR A 384 18.63 -7.67 -4.68
C THR A 384 20.15 -7.70 -4.81
N LYS A 385 20.86 -7.26 -3.76
CA LYS A 385 22.33 -7.24 -3.73
C LYS A 385 22.91 -8.61 -4.02
N GLY A 386 22.42 -9.66 -3.35
CA GLY A 386 22.87 -11.03 -3.58
C GLY A 386 22.61 -11.51 -5.00
N PHE A 387 21.51 -11.09 -5.64
CA PHE A 387 21.22 -11.48 -7.02
C PHE A 387 22.16 -10.81 -8.03
N LEU A 388 22.46 -9.52 -7.84
CA LEU A 388 23.43 -8.79 -8.69
C LEU A 388 24.82 -9.43 -8.65
N GLU A 389 25.28 -9.85 -7.47
CA GLU A 389 26.60 -10.46 -7.27
C GLU A 389 26.67 -11.87 -7.86
N ASN A 390 25.63 -12.69 -7.70
CA ASN A 390 25.65 -14.11 -8.06
C ASN A 390 25.13 -14.41 -9.48
N SER A 391 24.36 -13.51 -10.09
CA SER A 391 23.67 -13.74 -11.38
C SER A 391 24.01 -12.69 -12.44
N ARG A 392 25.21 -12.11 -12.38
CA ARG A 392 25.65 -11.02 -13.28
C ARG A 392 25.59 -11.41 -14.76
N ASP A 393 25.95 -12.65 -15.11
CA ASP A 393 25.93 -13.12 -16.49
C ASP A 393 24.52 -13.16 -17.08
N TYR A 394 23.53 -13.51 -16.26
CA TYR A 394 22.13 -13.47 -16.65
C TYR A 394 21.62 -12.04 -16.86
N LEU A 395 22.00 -11.10 -15.98
CA LEU A 395 21.68 -9.68 -16.16
C LEU A 395 22.31 -9.12 -17.44
N LEU A 396 23.55 -9.50 -17.73
CA LEU A 396 24.22 -9.11 -18.97
C LEU A 396 23.54 -9.70 -20.21
N GLU A 397 23.10 -10.95 -20.14
CA GLU A 397 22.34 -11.59 -21.22
C GLU A 397 21.02 -10.86 -21.50
N LEU A 398 20.28 -10.46 -20.46
CA LEU A 398 19.06 -9.64 -20.61
C LEU A 398 19.35 -8.32 -21.34
N ILE A 399 20.39 -7.60 -20.93
CA ILE A 399 20.78 -6.31 -21.52
C ILE A 399 21.24 -6.48 -22.96
N ARG A 400 22.01 -7.53 -23.26
CA ARG A 400 22.45 -7.84 -24.64
C ARG A 400 21.27 -8.16 -25.55
N ARG A 401 20.27 -8.89 -25.05
CA ARG A 401 19.03 -9.15 -25.79
C ARG A 401 18.21 -7.88 -26.03
N ASP A 402 18.19 -6.96 -25.06
CA ASP A 402 17.56 -5.64 -25.20
C ASP A 402 18.32 -4.74 -26.19
N GLY A 403 19.60 -5.03 -26.43
CA GLY A 403 20.43 -4.28 -27.38
C GLY A 403 20.72 -2.85 -26.93
N LYS A 404 20.44 -2.52 -25.67
CA LYS A 404 20.63 -1.19 -25.08
C LYS A 404 20.95 -1.28 -23.58
N PRO A 405 21.66 -0.30 -23.01
CA PRO A 405 21.90 -0.21 -21.58
C PRO A 405 20.61 -0.08 -20.77
N ALA A 406 20.63 -0.55 -19.53
CA ALA A 406 19.49 -0.52 -18.62
C ALA A 406 19.84 0.15 -17.28
N LEU A 407 18.82 0.70 -16.62
CA LEU A 407 18.93 1.18 -15.24
C LEU A 407 18.82 0.00 -14.29
N ILE A 408 19.86 -0.26 -13.50
CA ILE A 408 19.87 -1.26 -12.43
C ILE A 408 19.58 -0.57 -11.10
N VAL A 409 18.59 -1.07 -10.37
CA VAL A 409 18.25 -0.58 -9.02
C VAL A 409 18.49 -1.70 -8.03
N VAL A 410 19.42 -1.48 -7.11
CA VAL A 410 19.84 -2.50 -6.14
C VAL A 410 19.14 -2.26 -4.80
N TYR A 411 18.50 -3.31 -4.32
CA TYR A 411 17.83 -3.36 -3.03
C TYR A 411 18.60 -4.27 -2.06
N PRO A 412 18.57 -3.99 -0.76
CA PRO A 412 19.03 -4.96 0.23
C PRO A 412 18.24 -6.28 0.12
N ASP A 413 18.91 -7.39 0.44
CA ASP A 413 18.30 -8.71 0.43
C ASP A 413 17.18 -8.82 1.49
N ASN A 414 16.21 -9.72 1.24
CA ASN A 414 15.12 -10.06 2.17
C ASN A 414 14.15 -8.91 2.52
N ILE A 415 14.08 -7.84 1.72
CA ILE A 415 13.07 -6.79 1.87
C ILE A 415 11.77 -7.16 1.14
N TYR A 416 11.90 -7.69 -0.07
CA TYR A 416 10.77 -8.09 -0.91
C TYR A 416 10.75 -9.61 -1.10
N TYR A 417 9.61 -10.12 -1.57
CA TYR A 417 9.43 -11.54 -1.91
C TYR A 417 10.10 -11.95 -3.23
N TRP A 418 10.78 -11.03 -3.91
CA TRP A 418 11.42 -11.23 -5.21
C TRP A 418 12.92 -10.92 -5.15
N VAL A 419 13.69 -11.57 -6.04
CA VAL A 419 15.14 -11.35 -6.21
C VAL A 419 15.48 -10.48 -7.42
N ILE A 420 14.59 -10.48 -8.41
CA ILE A 420 14.62 -9.62 -9.60
C ILE A 420 13.19 -9.11 -9.88
N ASN A 421 13.07 -7.91 -10.43
CA ASN A 421 11.84 -7.37 -11.00
C ASN A 421 12.21 -6.44 -12.16
N ILE A 422 11.83 -6.78 -13.37
CA ILE A 422 12.11 -5.97 -14.57
C ILE A 422 10.86 -5.19 -14.95
N GLU A 423 11.00 -3.87 -15.01
CA GLU A 423 9.97 -2.94 -15.46
C GLU A 423 10.31 -2.48 -16.89
N TYR A 424 9.46 -2.86 -17.85
CA TYR A 424 9.59 -2.43 -19.23
C TYR A 424 8.77 -1.16 -19.48
N ASN A 425 9.51 -0.09 -19.74
CA ASN A 425 8.96 1.25 -19.89
C ASN A 425 8.96 1.66 -21.36
N ILE A 426 7.85 2.24 -21.81
CA ILE A 426 7.82 3.05 -23.04
C ILE A 426 8.06 4.51 -22.69
N VAL A 427 8.62 5.29 -23.60
CA VAL A 427 8.57 6.75 -23.52
C VAL A 427 7.41 7.25 -24.36
N ASP A 428 6.44 7.88 -23.70
CA ASP A 428 5.24 8.38 -24.38
C ASP A 428 5.54 9.64 -25.21
N VAL A 429 4.56 10.09 -25.99
CA VAL A 429 4.67 11.30 -26.84
C VAL A 429 4.92 12.59 -26.06
N THR A 430 4.83 12.54 -24.74
CA THR A 430 5.09 13.66 -23.82
C THR A 430 6.48 13.57 -23.18
N GLY A 431 7.31 12.63 -23.63
CA GLY A 431 8.65 12.38 -23.09
C GLY A 431 8.63 11.70 -21.73
N ARG A 432 7.50 11.09 -21.33
CA ARG A 432 7.35 10.50 -20.00
C ARG A 432 7.48 8.97 -20.06
N PRO A 433 8.41 8.37 -19.31
CA PRO A 433 8.50 6.93 -19.11
C PRO A 433 7.25 6.37 -18.43
N ARG A 434 6.67 5.32 -19.03
CA ARG A 434 5.49 4.59 -18.55
C ARG A 434 5.79 3.09 -18.57
N GLU A 435 5.73 2.47 -17.41
CA GLU A 435 5.75 1.01 -17.29
C GLU A 435 4.45 0.43 -17.85
N ILE A 436 4.56 -0.48 -18.82
CA ILE A 436 3.40 -1.17 -19.40
C ILE A 436 3.57 -2.69 -19.49
N ALA A 437 4.74 -3.21 -19.14
CA ALA A 437 5.02 -4.63 -19.05
C ALA A 437 6.06 -4.88 -17.95
N THR A 438 6.02 -6.06 -17.36
CA THR A 438 6.95 -6.49 -16.33
C THR A 438 7.06 -8.01 -16.31
N PHE A 439 8.19 -8.52 -15.83
CA PHE A 439 8.24 -9.83 -15.20
C PHE A 439 9.05 -9.73 -13.92
N GLN A 440 8.78 -10.67 -13.02
CA GLN A 440 9.31 -10.69 -11.66
C GLN A 440 9.78 -12.08 -11.27
#